data_AF-A0A956MYT0-F1
#
_entry.id   AF-A0A956MYT0-F1
#
_cell.length_a   1.000
_cell.length_b   1.000
_cell.length_c   1.000
_cell.angle_alpha   90.00
_cell.angle_beta   90.00
_cell.angle_gamma   90.00
#
_symmetry.space_group_name_H-M   'P 1'
#
loop_
_entity.id
_entity.type
_entity.pdbx_description
1 polymer ?
#
loop_
_entity_poly.entity_id
_entity_poly.type
_entity_poly.pdbx_seq_one_letter_code
_entity_poly.pdbx_strand_id
1 'polypeptide(L)'
;MDNKESIYLKVLEQLNETFNPENFDEEHLTNEMFNTEDVKTLQQPNFTYRRYLYRGNRLYVKLPLTWEKGKYPVVGNKILAWGFSLTSVISWTEPNRGFNALENWKTSMRLKGINPDEYASERADFGSVMHYLFSVYLKGTEFVKKTFKEDIVKALVKDGVLRETRAKYILDNYNRNLWNALIGFGRFVIDYNVRPIASELIVQDSKNWIATPVDLLCYMDVPVKIKVEVPTGEIYQRGEKKGESKTKEKTYVVPKSLIGIVDFKSGSKGFYNSHYFQLNWGKDMLEETYGIKAEILLNYAPKDDMSTSYKVKEQMGSDNLDMFLPVMKEMSNLHLQDMFKDGIKLSYDDSGDSDTINIKNFKKKEDEEVNYVINGDEVIDNEFNYKFNYKNELNGTEKED
;
A
#
# COMPACT_ATOMS: atom_id res chain seq x y z
N MET A 1 -13.89 -30.38 -2.11
CA MET A 1 -12.90 -29.68 -1.28
C MET A 1 -11.47 -30.12 -1.64
N ASP A 2 -11.27 -31.39 -1.99
CA ASP A 2 -9.97 -31.99 -2.36
C ASP A 2 -9.16 -31.28 -3.46
N ASN A 3 -9.82 -30.63 -4.44
CA ASN A 3 -9.10 -29.94 -5.53
C ASN A 3 -8.41 -28.65 -5.07
N LYS A 4 -9.02 -27.87 -4.16
CA LYS A 4 -8.49 -26.57 -3.73
C LYS A 4 -7.18 -26.74 -2.97
N GLU A 5 -7.19 -27.57 -1.93
CA GLU A 5 -6.00 -27.84 -1.13
C GLU A 5 -4.89 -28.49 -1.97
N SER A 6 -5.23 -29.39 -2.89
CA SER A 6 -4.27 -29.99 -3.83
C SER A 6 -3.58 -28.94 -4.71
N ILE A 7 -4.32 -27.96 -5.23
CA ILE A 7 -3.74 -26.87 -6.03
C ILE A 7 -2.79 -26.03 -5.17
N TYR A 8 -3.21 -25.67 -3.95
CA TYR A 8 -2.39 -24.86 -3.04
C TYR A 8 -1.07 -25.54 -2.70
N LEU A 9 -1.12 -26.82 -2.34
CA LEU A 9 0.04 -27.61 -1.96
C LEU A 9 0.98 -27.83 -3.16
N LYS A 10 0.43 -28.10 -4.35
CA LYS A 10 1.22 -28.21 -5.58
C LYS A 10 2.02 -26.93 -5.86
N VAL A 11 1.38 -25.76 -5.73
CA VAL A 11 2.07 -24.48 -5.89
C VAL A 11 3.14 -24.27 -4.81
N LEU A 12 2.81 -24.58 -3.55
CA LEU A 12 3.74 -24.45 -2.42
C LEU A 12 4.98 -25.35 -2.60
N GLU A 13 4.80 -26.56 -3.11
CA GLU A 13 5.87 -27.49 -3.45
C GLU A 13 6.79 -26.90 -4.52
N GLN A 14 6.22 -26.48 -5.66
CA GLN A 14 6.97 -25.85 -6.76
C GLN A 14 7.72 -24.58 -6.34
N LEU A 15 7.12 -23.76 -5.48
CA LEU A 15 7.79 -22.59 -4.91
C LEU A 15 8.98 -22.97 -4.02
N ASN A 16 8.87 -24.04 -3.23
CA ASN A 16 9.97 -24.53 -2.40
C ASN A 16 11.08 -25.17 -3.24
N GLU A 17 10.75 -25.86 -4.34
CA GLU A 17 11.74 -26.43 -5.27
C GLU A 17 12.54 -25.35 -6.00
N THR A 18 11.92 -24.20 -6.27
CA THR A 18 12.52 -23.10 -7.02
C THR A 18 12.96 -21.92 -6.14
N PHE A 19 12.83 -22.05 -4.82
CA PHE A 19 13.17 -21.00 -3.88
C PHE A 19 14.66 -20.65 -3.98
N ASN A 20 14.95 -19.40 -4.33
CA ASN A 20 16.30 -18.85 -4.23
C ASN A 20 16.27 -17.56 -3.39
N PRO A 21 16.98 -17.50 -2.23
CA PRO A 21 17.09 -16.34 -1.33
C PRO A 21 17.65 -15.06 -1.98
N GLU A 22 18.33 -15.15 -3.12
CA GLU A 22 18.93 -14.03 -3.86
C GLU A 22 17.99 -13.41 -4.89
N ASN A 23 16.87 -14.06 -5.14
CA ASN A 23 15.99 -13.86 -6.29
C ASN A 23 14.77 -12.98 -5.96
N PHE A 24 14.91 -12.19 -4.89
CA PHE A 24 13.86 -11.36 -4.33
C PHE A 24 14.00 -9.93 -4.85
N ASP A 25 12.86 -9.25 -5.04
CA ASP A 25 12.91 -7.79 -5.05
C ASP A 25 13.56 -7.39 -3.71
N GLU A 26 14.65 -6.65 -3.77
CA GLU A 26 15.37 -6.09 -2.60
C GLU A 26 14.52 -5.08 -1.81
N GLU A 27 13.20 -5.07 -1.99
CA GLU A 27 12.30 -4.34 -1.11
C GLU A 27 12.31 -5.01 0.26
N HIS A 28 12.76 -4.19 1.21
CA HIS A 28 12.99 -4.46 2.61
C HIS A 28 12.04 -5.46 3.26
N LEU A 29 12.58 -6.18 4.25
CA LEU A 29 11.85 -6.92 5.29
C LEU A 29 10.49 -6.26 5.52
N THR A 30 9.45 -6.97 5.10
CA THR A 30 8.13 -6.41 4.76
C THR A 30 7.29 -5.98 5.95
N ASN A 31 7.91 -5.70 7.09
CA ASN A 31 7.24 -5.26 8.30
C ASN A 31 8.15 -4.26 9.00
N GLU A 32 7.85 -2.97 8.88
CA GLU A 32 8.52 -1.97 9.71
C GLU A 32 7.75 -1.83 11.02
N MET A 33 8.38 -2.24 12.10
CA MET A 33 7.76 -2.24 13.42
C MET A 33 8.21 -1.07 14.26
N PHE A 34 7.25 -0.46 14.95
CA PHE A 34 7.51 0.62 15.89
C PHE A 34 7.51 0.08 17.32
N ASN A 35 8.36 0.64 18.17
CA ASN A 35 8.44 0.23 19.56
C ASN A 35 7.16 0.66 20.28
N THR A 36 6.25 -0.28 20.48
CA THR A 36 5.02 -0.09 21.25
C THR A 36 4.95 -1.13 22.36
N GLU A 37 4.72 -0.68 23.59
CA GLU A 37 4.57 -1.58 24.76
C GLU A 37 3.30 -2.43 24.66
N ASP A 38 2.32 -1.96 23.88
CA ASP A 38 0.96 -2.48 23.86
C ASP A 38 0.74 -3.70 22.93
N VAL A 39 1.66 -3.98 21.99
CA VAL A 39 1.50 -5.08 21.01
C VAL A 39 2.64 -6.10 21.10
N LYS A 40 2.58 -6.97 22.12
CA LYS A 40 3.58 -8.03 22.35
C LYS A 40 3.69 -9.04 21.21
N THR A 41 2.60 -9.32 20.50
CA THR A 41 2.56 -10.36 19.45
C THR A 41 3.42 -10.03 18.24
N LEU A 42 3.64 -8.75 17.96
CA LEU A 42 4.49 -8.34 16.86
C LEU A 42 5.97 -8.30 17.26
N GLN A 43 6.36 -8.22 18.54
CA GLN A 43 7.76 -7.95 18.91
C GLN A 43 8.75 -9.06 18.50
N GLN A 44 8.29 -10.31 18.37
CA GLN A 44 9.09 -11.46 17.94
C GLN A 44 8.25 -12.46 17.12
N PRO A 45 7.85 -12.14 15.87
CA PRO A 45 7.08 -13.05 15.04
C PRO A 45 7.90 -14.29 14.71
N ASN A 46 7.27 -15.47 14.66
CA ASN A 46 7.91 -16.70 14.21
C ASN A 46 7.96 -16.83 12.68
N PHE A 47 7.64 -15.77 11.94
CA PHE A 47 7.67 -15.72 10.48
C PHE A 47 7.98 -14.31 9.95
N THR A 48 8.30 -14.24 8.66
CA THR A 48 8.37 -13.02 7.86
C THR A 48 7.77 -13.29 6.48
N TYR A 49 7.54 -12.23 5.70
CA TYR A 49 7.13 -12.37 4.30
C TYR A 49 8.19 -11.84 3.35
N ARG A 50 8.25 -12.45 2.18
CA ARG A 50 8.96 -11.92 1.01
C ARG A 50 8.03 -11.87 -0.19
N ARG A 51 8.37 -11.04 -1.17
CA ARG A 51 7.56 -10.78 -2.36
C ARG A 51 8.27 -11.26 -3.63
N TYR A 52 7.50 -11.85 -4.54
CA TYR A 52 7.84 -12.19 -5.91
C TYR A 52 6.95 -11.44 -6.90
N LEU A 53 7.44 -11.30 -8.13
CA LEU A 53 6.62 -10.89 -9.26
C LEU A 53 6.26 -12.11 -10.10
N TYR A 54 4.99 -12.51 -10.05
CA TYR A 54 4.42 -13.55 -10.90
C TYR A 54 3.49 -12.91 -11.94
N ARG A 55 3.84 -13.03 -13.23
CA ARG A 55 3.05 -12.46 -14.34
C ARG A 55 2.69 -10.98 -14.11
N GLY A 56 3.69 -10.19 -13.71
CA GLY A 56 3.54 -8.76 -13.41
C GLY A 56 2.79 -8.41 -12.13
N ASN A 57 2.35 -9.41 -11.34
CA ASN A 57 1.60 -9.22 -10.11
C ASN A 57 2.38 -9.69 -8.89
N ARG A 58 2.06 -9.14 -7.71
CA ARG A 58 2.75 -9.48 -6.47
C ARG A 58 2.26 -10.83 -5.93
N LEU A 59 3.21 -11.69 -5.61
CA LEU A 59 3.00 -12.96 -4.91
C LEU A 59 3.84 -12.91 -3.62
N TYR A 60 3.22 -13.13 -2.47
CA TYR A 60 3.88 -13.12 -1.18
C TYR A 60 4.12 -14.55 -0.70
N VAL A 61 5.28 -14.78 -0.11
CA VAL A 61 5.62 -16.04 0.55
C VAL A 61 5.98 -15.82 2.00
N LYS A 62 5.46 -16.69 2.86
CA LYS A 62 5.71 -16.72 4.30
C LYS A 62 6.89 -17.62 4.60
N LEU A 63 7.88 -17.12 5.31
CA LEU A 63 9.10 -17.84 5.70
C LEU A 63 9.20 -17.90 7.22
N PRO A 64 9.76 -18.98 7.81
CA PRO A 64 9.96 -19.05 9.24
C PRO A 64 11.03 -18.04 9.68
N LEU A 65 10.83 -17.48 10.87
CA LEU A 65 11.76 -16.58 11.51
C LEU A 65 12.13 -17.14 12.89
N THR A 66 13.42 -17.27 13.17
CA THR A 66 13.92 -17.78 14.44
C THR A 66 14.72 -16.71 15.17
N TRP A 67 14.42 -16.53 16.45
CA TRP A 67 15.07 -15.55 17.32
C TRP A 67 16.08 -16.24 18.24
N GLU A 68 17.35 -15.89 18.11
CA GLU A 68 18.38 -16.27 19.07
C GLU A 68 18.70 -15.09 19.99
N LYS A 69 18.83 -15.35 21.30
CA LYS A 69 19.08 -14.30 22.29
C LYS A 69 20.34 -13.52 21.95
N GLY A 70 20.19 -12.20 21.75
CA GLY A 70 21.30 -11.29 21.45
C GLY A 70 21.76 -11.30 19.98
N LYS A 71 21.03 -11.96 19.07
CA LYS A 71 21.30 -11.94 17.63
C LYS A 71 20.13 -11.37 16.84
N TYR A 72 20.41 -10.93 15.62
CA TYR A 72 19.39 -10.63 14.63
C TYR A 72 18.60 -11.91 14.27
N PRO A 73 17.30 -11.78 13.97
CA PRO A 73 16.48 -12.93 13.60
C PRO A 73 17.00 -13.58 12.31
N VAL A 74 16.95 -14.91 12.25
CA VAL A 74 17.37 -15.70 11.09
C VAL A 74 16.14 -16.11 10.29
N VAL A 75 16.15 -15.81 8.99
CA VAL A 75 15.10 -16.19 8.04
C VAL A 75 15.41 -17.58 7.49
N GLY A 76 14.49 -18.53 7.66
CA GLY A 76 14.63 -19.85 7.03
C GLY A 76 14.24 -19.83 5.55
N ASN A 77 14.59 -20.90 4.84
CA ASN A 77 14.42 -21.03 3.39
C ASN A 77 13.17 -21.82 2.96
N LYS A 78 12.52 -22.54 3.90
CA LYS A 78 11.30 -23.28 3.61
C LYS A 78 10.10 -22.33 3.58
N ILE A 79 9.44 -22.18 2.44
CA ILE A 79 8.18 -21.46 2.35
C ILE A 79 7.10 -22.22 3.13
N LEU A 80 6.49 -21.53 4.09
CA LEU A 80 5.41 -22.03 4.93
C LEU A 80 4.03 -21.87 4.29
N ALA A 81 3.84 -20.77 3.56
CA ALA A 81 2.58 -20.40 2.95
C ALA A 81 2.83 -19.38 1.83
N TRP A 82 1.86 -19.22 0.93
CA TRP A 82 1.86 -18.19 -0.10
C TRP A 82 0.49 -17.52 -0.22
N GLY A 83 0.50 -16.30 -0.79
CA GLY A 83 -0.71 -15.53 -1.08
C GLY A 83 -0.50 -14.53 -2.22
N PHE A 84 -1.51 -14.34 -3.05
CA PHE A 84 -1.51 -13.42 -4.19
C PHE A 84 -1.96 -12.01 -3.80
N SER A 85 -1.54 -11.00 -4.56
CA SER A 85 -1.88 -9.59 -4.32
C SER A 85 -3.39 -9.33 -4.20
N LEU A 86 -3.82 -8.79 -3.04
CA LEU A 86 -5.20 -8.38 -2.81
C LEU A 86 -5.68 -7.35 -3.86
N THR A 87 -4.85 -6.36 -4.18
CA THR A 87 -5.24 -5.28 -5.10
C THR A 87 -5.46 -5.80 -6.51
N SER A 88 -4.63 -6.74 -6.97
CA SER A 88 -4.78 -7.42 -8.26
C SER A 88 -6.09 -8.19 -8.30
N VAL A 89 -6.38 -8.93 -7.24
CA VAL A 89 -7.57 -9.77 -7.13
C VAL A 89 -8.87 -8.95 -7.06
N ILE A 90 -8.87 -7.84 -6.34
CA ILE A 90 -10.00 -6.89 -6.32
C ILE A 90 -10.23 -6.32 -7.72
N SER A 91 -9.17 -5.96 -8.45
CA SER A 91 -9.30 -5.39 -9.79
C SER A 91 -9.95 -6.35 -10.81
N TRP A 92 -9.78 -7.66 -10.64
CA TRP A 92 -10.40 -8.68 -11.51
C TRP A 92 -11.87 -8.92 -11.19
N THR A 93 -12.28 -8.67 -9.96
CA THR A 93 -13.61 -9.02 -9.44
C THR A 93 -14.55 -7.84 -9.38
N GLU A 94 -14.04 -6.61 -9.40
CA GLU A 94 -14.89 -5.43 -9.44
C GLU A 94 -15.67 -5.36 -10.76
N PRO A 95 -17.01 -5.17 -10.74
CA PRO A 95 -17.78 -4.96 -11.95
C PRO A 95 -17.24 -3.72 -12.64
N ASN A 96 -16.75 -3.89 -13.86
CA ASN A 96 -15.96 -2.91 -14.59
C ASN A 96 -16.83 -1.72 -15.04
N ARG A 97 -17.22 -0.83 -14.11
CA ARG A 97 -18.05 0.35 -14.38
C ARG A 97 -17.28 1.46 -15.10
N GLY A 98 -15.96 1.31 -15.28
CA GLY A 98 -15.05 2.34 -15.78
C GLY A 98 -14.26 1.99 -17.04
N PHE A 99 -14.46 0.82 -17.66
CA PHE A 99 -13.67 0.39 -18.83
C PHE A 99 -13.65 1.45 -19.94
N ASN A 100 -14.83 2.00 -20.27
CA ASN A 100 -14.94 3.08 -21.26
C ASN A 100 -14.26 4.38 -20.82
N ALA A 101 -14.29 4.71 -19.52
CA ALA A 101 -13.69 5.95 -19.02
C ALA A 101 -12.15 5.88 -19.00
N LEU A 102 -11.58 4.74 -18.61
CA LEU A 102 -10.13 4.53 -18.61
C LEU A 102 -9.58 4.49 -20.04
N GLU A 103 -10.23 3.77 -20.95
CA GLU A 103 -9.81 3.73 -22.35
C GLU A 103 -9.96 5.10 -23.02
N ASN A 104 -11.08 5.81 -22.81
CA ASN A 104 -11.22 7.18 -23.29
C ASN A 104 -10.12 8.11 -22.73
N TRP A 105 -9.75 7.95 -21.46
CA TRP A 105 -8.65 8.71 -20.87
C TRP A 105 -7.30 8.37 -21.52
N LYS A 106 -6.98 7.09 -21.70
CA LYS A 106 -5.75 6.65 -22.39
C LYS A 106 -5.69 7.18 -23.82
N THR A 107 -6.79 7.09 -24.58
CA THR A 107 -6.89 7.66 -25.92
C THR A 107 -6.66 9.18 -25.88
N SER A 108 -7.26 9.90 -24.92
CA SER A 108 -7.06 11.34 -24.78
C SER A 108 -5.62 11.73 -24.44
N MET A 109 -4.91 10.92 -23.66
CA MET A 109 -3.48 11.13 -23.36
C MET A 109 -2.63 10.92 -24.61
N ARG A 110 -2.88 9.84 -25.35
CA ARG A 110 -2.18 9.55 -26.61
C ARG A 110 -2.41 10.66 -27.65
N LEU A 111 -3.63 11.19 -27.75
CA LEU A 111 -3.95 12.34 -28.62
C LEU A 111 -3.19 13.62 -28.23
N LYS A 112 -2.77 13.74 -26.98
CA LYS A 112 -1.92 14.85 -26.48
C LYS A 112 -0.43 14.55 -26.59
N GLY A 113 -0.05 13.42 -27.20
CA GLY A 113 1.35 12.98 -27.29
C GLY A 113 1.92 12.41 -25.98
N ILE A 114 1.09 12.17 -24.97
CA ILE A 114 1.50 11.64 -23.67
C ILE A 114 1.35 10.12 -23.69
N ASN A 115 2.41 9.39 -23.34
CA ASN A 115 2.33 7.95 -23.14
C ASN A 115 1.58 7.66 -21.81
N PRO A 116 0.37 7.07 -21.85
CA PRO A 116 -0.41 6.83 -20.64
C PRO A 116 0.25 5.80 -19.70
N ASP A 117 1.06 4.89 -20.23
CA ASP A 117 1.71 3.85 -19.44
C ASP A 117 2.89 4.43 -18.66
N GLU A 118 3.67 5.32 -19.28
CA GLU A 118 4.73 6.06 -18.60
C GLU A 118 4.15 7.02 -17.54
N TYR A 119 3.08 7.73 -17.87
CA TYR A 119 2.38 8.57 -16.89
C TYR A 119 1.86 7.75 -15.71
N ALA A 120 1.28 6.56 -15.95
CA ALA A 120 0.82 5.68 -14.89
C ALA A 120 1.99 5.19 -14.00
N SER A 121 3.12 4.83 -14.62
CA SER A 121 4.37 4.46 -13.94
C SER A 121 4.87 5.61 -13.05
N GLU A 122 4.93 6.83 -13.59
CA GLU A 122 5.34 8.03 -12.87
C GLU A 122 4.44 8.32 -11.66
N ARG A 123 3.13 8.18 -11.81
CA ARG A 123 2.17 8.34 -10.71
C ARG A 123 2.30 7.24 -9.65
N ALA A 124 2.66 6.02 -10.05
CA ALA A 124 2.94 4.93 -9.12
C ALA A 124 4.22 5.23 -8.31
N ASP A 125 5.30 5.66 -8.97
CA ASP A 125 6.56 6.02 -8.31
C ASP A 125 6.39 7.19 -7.35
N PHE A 126 5.63 8.23 -7.74
CA PHE A 126 5.25 9.31 -6.82
C PHE A 126 4.53 8.77 -5.57
N GLY A 127 3.61 7.81 -5.76
CA GLY A 127 2.92 7.15 -4.65
C GLY A 127 3.89 6.40 -3.73
N SER A 128 4.80 5.61 -4.29
CA SER A 128 5.82 4.89 -3.52
C SER A 128 6.71 5.82 -2.71
N VAL A 129 7.17 6.93 -3.29
CA VAL A 129 7.95 7.95 -2.57
C VAL A 129 7.14 8.58 -1.44
N MET A 130 5.85 8.86 -1.66
CA MET A 130 4.98 9.40 -0.61
C MET A 130 4.81 8.44 0.57
N HIS A 131 4.56 7.15 0.31
CA HIS A 131 4.43 6.12 1.36
C HIS A 131 5.74 5.98 2.14
N TYR A 132 6.87 5.97 1.44
CA TYR A 132 8.19 5.92 2.05
C TYR A 132 8.43 7.13 2.97
N LEU A 133 8.13 8.35 2.52
CA LEU A 133 8.26 9.56 3.33
C LEU A 133 7.44 9.50 4.62
N PHE A 134 6.21 8.97 4.56
CA PHE A 134 5.37 8.82 5.74
C PHE A 134 5.96 7.82 6.72
N SER A 135 6.48 6.69 6.23
CA SER A 135 7.15 5.68 7.06
C SER A 135 8.40 6.26 7.74
N VAL A 136 9.23 7.01 6.99
CA VAL A 136 10.42 7.70 7.53
C VAL A 136 10.05 8.77 8.57
N TYR A 137 8.95 9.50 8.35
CA TYR A 137 8.43 10.47 9.32
C TYR A 137 7.96 9.80 10.62
N LEU A 138 7.23 8.70 10.53
CA LEU A 138 6.75 7.94 11.70
C LEU A 138 7.88 7.40 12.56
N LYS A 139 9.08 7.18 11.98
CA LYS A 139 10.30 6.79 12.72
C LYS A 139 10.92 7.93 13.52
N GLY A 140 10.37 9.14 13.45
CA GLY A 140 10.89 10.32 14.14
C GLY A 140 12.00 11.02 13.37
N THR A 141 12.12 10.81 12.05
CA THR A 141 13.10 11.51 11.23
C THR A 141 12.72 12.98 11.09
N GLU A 142 13.65 13.88 11.40
CA GLU A 142 13.49 15.30 11.12
C GLU A 142 13.87 15.63 9.68
N PHE A 143 13.05 16.45 9.01
CA PHE A 143 13.29 16.85 7.63
C PHE A 143 13.70 18.32 7.54
N VAL A 144 14.83 18.58 6.88
CA VAL A 144 15.32 19.94 6.64
C VAL A 144 14.95 20.38 5.24
N LYS A 145 14.12 21.42 5.12
CA LYS A 145 13.59 21.90 3.82
C LYS A 145 14.67 22.18 2.77
N LYS A 146 15.84 22.69 3.20
CA LYS A 146 16.94 23.06 2.29
C LYS A 146 17.61 21.85 1.63
N THR A 147 17.68 20.72 2.32
CA THR A 147 18.36 19.50 1.87
C THR A 147 17.40 18.36 1.56
N PHE A 148 16.09 18.60 1.69
CA PHE A 148 15.05 17.59 1.56
C PHE A 148 15.20 16.78 0.26
N LYS A 149 15.41 17.44 -0.88
CA LYS A 149 15.58 16.75 -2.15
C LYS A 149 16.78 15.80 -2.14
N GLU A 150 17.96 16.28 -1.75
CA GLU A 150 19.18 15.49 -1.78
C GLU A 150 19.15 14.36 -0.74
N ASP A 151 18.60 14.62 0.44
CA ASP A 151 18.49 13.65 1.52
C ASP A 151 17.52 12.52 1.15
N ILE A 152 16.38 12.86 0.55
CA ILE A 152 15.39 11.86 0.12
C ILE A 152 15.90 11.02 -1.05
N VAL A 153 16.56 11.61 -2.05
CA VAL A 153 17.15 10.83 -3.15
C VAL A 153 18.15 9.81 -2.61
N LYS A 154 19.05 10.22 -1.70
CA LYS A 154 20.02 9.31 -1.08
C LYS A 154 19.32 8.20 -0.29
N ALA A 155 18.28 8.55 0.46
CA ALA A 155 17.53 7.59 1.27
C ALA A 155 16.78 6.56 0.40
N LEU A 156 16.05 7.01 -0.63
CA LEU A 156 15.33 6.15 -1.57
C LEU A 156 16.25 5.15 -2.29
N VAL A 157 17.44 5.59 -2.71
CA VAL A 157 18.41 4.74 -3.42
C VAL A 157 19.06 3.76 -2.46
N LYS A 158 19.47 4.23 -1.28
CA LYS A 158 20.05 3.37 -0.24
C LYS A 158 19.07 2.27 0.19
N ASP A 159 17.79 2.62 0.28
CA ASP A 159 16.71 1.74 0.71
C ASP A 159 16.02 1.03 -0.47
N GLY A 160 16.63 1.04 -1.67
CA GLY A 160 16.15 0.29 -2.83
C GLY A 160 14.73 0.62 -3.33
N VAL A 161 14.12 1.72 -2.86
CA VAL A 161 12.74 2.11 -3.18
C VAL A 161 12.64 2.50 -4.65
N LEU A 162 13.63 3.26 -5.14
CA LEU A 162 13.73 3.66 -6.54
C LEU A 162 15.20 3.69 -6.97
N ARG A 163 15.43 3.44 -8.26
CA ARG A 163 16.73 3.71 -8.90
C ARG A 163 17.04 5.20 -8.85
N GLU A 164 18.32 5.55 -8.79
CA GLU A 164 18.75 6.95 -8.62
C GLU A 164 18.19 7.89 -9.70
N THR A 165 18.21 7.48 -10.96
CA THR A 165 17.65 8.26 -12.07
C THR A 165 16.16 8.54 -11.88
N ARG A 166 15.40 7.53 -11.44
CA ARG A 166 13.96 7.66 -11.21
C ARG A 166 13.64 8.48 -9.96
N ALA A 167 14.40 8.29 -8.89
CA ALA A 167 14.28 9.10 -7.68
C ALA A 167 14.55 10.59 -7.99
N LYS A 168 15.63 10.90 -8.72
CA LYS A 168 15.92 12.26 -9.17
C LYS A 168 14.79 12.84 -10.00
N TYR A 169 14.31 12.11 -11.01
CA TYR A 169 13.18 12.53 -11.85
C TYR A 169 11.92 12.87 -11.04
N ILE A 170 11.51 11.98 -10.12
CA ILE A 170 10.32 12.23 -9.29
C ILE A 170 10.52 13.45 -8.39
N LEU A 171 11.69 13.60 -7.77
CA LEU A 171 11.94 14.75 -6.90
C LEU A 171 12.11 16.05 -7.71
N ASP A 172 12.67 16.03 -8.92
CA ASP A 172 12.76 17.21 -9.79
C ASP A 172 11.36 17.76 -10.12
N ASN A 173 10.42 16.86 -10.41
CA ASN A 173 9.07 17.24 -10.85
C ASN A 173 8.08 17.45 -9.69
N TYR A 174 8.23 16.71 -8.58
CA TYR A 174 7.22 16.64 -7.52
C TYR A 174 7.72 16.97 -6.12
N ASN A 175 8.94 17.52 -5.96
CA ASN A 175 9.50 17.85 -4.65
C ASN A 175 8.54 18.69 -3.78
N ARG A 176 7.88 19.70 -4.36
CA ARG A 176 6.94 20.56 -3.61
C ARG A 176 5.66 19.80 -3.22
N ASN A 177 5.15 18.94 -4.09
CA ASN A 177 3.98 18.11 -3.81
C ASN A 177 4.27 17.13 -2.67
N LEU A 178 5.42 16.45 -2.71
CA LEU A 178 5.86 15.52 -1.67
C LEU A 178 6.11 16.23 -0.32
N TRP A 179 6.75 17.40 -0.34
CA TRP A 179 6.93 18.23 0.86
C TRP A 179 5.58 18.64 1.48
N ASN A 180 4.62 19.05 0.66
CA ASN A 180 3.30 19.45 1.14
C ASN A 180 2.48 18.26 1.64
N ALA A 181 2.57 17.10 0.98
CA ALA A 181 1.97 15.85 1.43
C ALA A 181 2.51 15.42 2.79
N LEU A 182 3.82 15.54 3.01
CA LEU A 182 4.47 15.27 4.30
C LEU A 182 3.95 16.21 5.41
N ILE A 183 3.79 17.51 5.13
CA ILE A 183 3.17 18.45 6.09
C ILE A 183 1.72 18.04 6.40
N GLY A 184 0.94 17.68 5.38
CA GLY A 184 -0.44 17.22 5.55
C GLY A 184 -0.52 15.97 6.41
N PHE A 185 0.42 15.04 6.22
CA PHE A 185 0.49 13.82 7.01
C PHE A 185 0.90 14.10 8.47
N GLY A 186 1.87 15.01 8.70
CA GLY A 186 2.21 15.46 10.05
C GLY A 186 1.03 16.08 10.78
N ARG A 187 0.16 16.84 10.08
CA ARG A 187 -1.10 17.34 10.65
C ARG A 187 -2.05 16.21 11.02
N PHE A 188 -2.22 15.21 10.15
CA PHE A 188 -3.04 14.03 10.47
C PHE A 188 -2.53 13.29 11.72
N VAL A 189 -1.22 13.12 11.83
CA VAL A 189 -0.59 12.49 13.00
C VAL A 189 -0.89 13.27 14.29
N ILE A 190 -0.86 14.60 14.24
CA ILE A 190 -1.20 15.48 15.38
C ILE A 190 -2.70 15.43 15.69
N ASP A 191 -3.54 15.61 14.67
CA ASP A 191 -5.00 15.74 14.82
C ASP A 191 -5.64 14.48 15.42
N TYR A 192 -5.11 13.31 15.07
CA TYR A 192 -5.59 12.02 15.55
C TYR A 192 -4.67 11.37 16.59
N ASN A 193 -3.65 12.08 17.08
CA ASN A 193 -2.67 11.55 18.05
C ASN A 193 -2.16 10.14 17.66
N VAL A 194 -1.73 10.02 16.41
CA VAL A 194 -1.36 8.74 15.80
C VAL A 194 -0.11 8.19 16.48
N ARG A 195 -0.21 6.96 16.97
CA ARG A 195 0.90 6.19 17.53
C ARG A 195 1.11 4.94 16.67
N PRO A 196 2.14 4.92 15.81
CA PRO A 196 2.32 3.83 14.86
C PRO A 196 2.66 2.52 15.59
N ILE A 197 2.11 1.42 15.11
CA ILE A 197 2.41 0.05 15.56
C ILE A 197 3.29 -0.63 14.51
N ALA A 198 2.88 -0.57 13.24
CA ALA A 198 3.64 -1.09 12.11
C ALA A 198 3.30 -0.34 10.81
N SER A 199 4.24 -0.29 9.87
CA SER A 199 4.02 0.15 8.49
C SER A 199 4.43 -0.93 7.49
N GLU A 200 3.73 -0.95 6.35
CA GLU A 200 3.84 -1.97 5.29
C GLU A 200 3.60 -3.42 5.77
N LEU A 201 2.93 -3.61 6.91
CA LEU A 201 2.77 -4.91 7.58
C LEU A 201 2.03 -5.91 6.69
N ILE A 202 2.67 -7.01 6.28
CA ILE A 202 2.01 -8.03 5.44
C ILE A 202 1.03 -8.85 6.26
N VAL A 203 -0.20 -8.90 5.76
CA VAL A 203 -1.30 -9.73 6.28
C VAL A 203 -1.75 -10.73 5.21
N GLN A 204 -2.27 -11.88 5.63
CA GLN A 204 -2.63 -13.00 4.75
C GLN A 204 -4.03 -13.55 5.08
N ASP A 205 -4.77 -13.91 4.02
CA ASP A 205 -5.95 -14.78 4.04
C ASP A 205 -5.52 -16.14 3.48
N SER A 206 -5.22 -17.08 4.37
CA SER A 206 -4.69 -18.40 4.00
C SER A 206 -5.75 -19.22 3.27
N LYS A 207 -7.03 -18.99 3.57
CA LYS A 207 -8.14 -19.70 2.94
C LYS A 207 -8.32 -19.27 1.49
N ASN A 208 -8.16 -18.00 1.18
CA ASN A 208 -8.38 -17.46 -0.16
C ASN A 208 -7.09 -17.26 -0.98
N TRP A 209 -5.94 -17.60 -0.39
CA TRP A 209 -4.61 -17.51 -1.00
C TRP A 209 -4.24 -16.08 -1.37
N ILE A 210 -4.49 -15.15 -0.46
CA ILE A 210 -4.30 -13.72 -0.69
C ILE A 210 -3.41 -13.13 0.40
N ALA A 211 -2.57 -12.17 0.03
CA ALA A 211 -1.77 -11.40 0.96
C ALA A 211 -1.59 -9.96 0.45
N THR A 212 -1.36 -9.03 1.36
CA THR A 212 -1.14 -7.61 1.05
C THR A 212 -0.42 -6.92 2.20
N PRO A 213 0.36 -5.85 1.94
CA PRO A 213 0.77 -4.91 2.96
C PRO A 213 -0.44 -4.10 3.46
N VAL A 214 -0.41 -3.81 4.75
CA VAL A 214 -1.16 -2.74 5.40
C VAL A 214 -0.22 -1.54 5.53
N ASP A 215 -0.56 -0.41 4.89
CA ASP A 215 0.31 0.78 4.87
C ASP A 215 0.65 1.28 6.27
N LEU A 216 -0.35 1.44 7.15
CA LEU A 216 -0.17 1.83 8.53
C LEU A 216 -1.17 1.14 9.47
N LEU A 217 -0.65 0.42 10.45
CA LEU A 217 -1.35 -0.03 11.65
C LEU A 217 -0.96 0.89 12.81
N CYS A 218 -1.92 1.48 13.50
CA CYS A 218 -1.65 2.45 14.57
C CYS A 218 -2.74 2.50 15.64
N TYR A 219 -2.40 3.03 16.81
CA TYR A 219 -3.42 3.63 17.68
C TYR A 219 -3.72 5.05 17.20
N MET A 220 -4.98 5.46 17.29
CA MET A 220 -5.40 6.82 17.00
C MET A 220 -6.61 7.22 17.84
N ASP A 221 -6.68 8.51 18.16
CA ASP A 221 -7.75 9.10 18.93
C ASP A 221 -8.81 9.66 17.98
N VAL A 222 -9.99 9.06 17.98
CA VAL A 222 -11.12 9.48 17.14
C VAL A 222 -12.25 10.09 17.95
N PRO A 223 -12.91 11.15 17.43
CA PRO A 223 -14.04 11.77 18.11
C PRO A 223 -15.27 10.86 18.05
N VAL A 224 -15.65 10.28 19.19
CA VAL A 224 -16.84 9.42 19.31
C VAL A 224 -17.95 10.15 20.06
N LYS A 225 -19.17 10.08 19.52
CA LYS A 225 -20.38 10.56 20.19
C LYS A 225 -20.84 9.54 21.23
N ILE A 226 -20.79 9.90 22.50
CA ILE A 226 -21.36 9.12 23.60
C ILE A 226 -22.63 9.79 24.11
N LYS A 227 -23.61 8.97 24.49
CA LYS A 227 -24.86 9.42 25.13
C LYS A 227 -24.77 9.08 26.61
N VAL A 228 -24.93 10.09 27.46
CA VAL A 228 -24.85 9.94 28.91
C VAL A 228 -26.13 10.50 29.54
N GLU A 229 -26.73 9.73 30.44
CA GLU A 229 -27.81 10.23 31.28
C GLU A 229 -27.24 11.18 32.34
N VAL A 230 -27.64 12.44 32.29
CA VAL A 230 -27.23 13.46 33.26
C VAL A 230 -28.42 13.88 34.12
N PRO A 231 -28.27 13.99 35.45
CA PRO A 231 -29.32 14.49 36.33
C PRO A 231 -29.78 15.90 35.91
N THR A 232 -31.08 16.15 35.87
CA THR A 232 -31.64 17.46 35.50
C THR A 232 -31.69 18.45 36.66
N GLY A 233 -31.46 17.99 37.89
CA GLY A 233 -31.67 18.74 39.13
C GLY A 233 -33.12 18.73 39.61
N GLU A 234 -34.05 18.13 38.85
CA GLU A 234 -35.43 17.92 39.28
C GLU A 234 -35.63 16.51 39.85
N ILE A 235 -36.59 16.38 40.76
CA ILE A 235 -36.91 15.12 41.44
C ILE A 235 -38.34 14.71 41.06
N TYR A 236 -38.61 13.42 40.90
CA TYR A 236 -39.99 12.95 40.71
C TYR A 236 -40.84 13.26 41.96
N GLN A 237 -41.95 13.99 41.78
CA GLN A 237 -42.79 14.45 42.91
C GLN A 237 -43.91 13.47 43.30
N ARG A 238 -44.26 12.50 42.44
CA ARG A 238 -45.34 11.51 42.64
C ARG A 238 -45.00 10.20 41.91
N GLY A 239 -45.61 9.09 42.34
CA GLY A 239 -45.41 7.74 41.76
C GLY A 239 -44.32 6.92 42.47
N GLU A 240 -44.03 5.72 41.96
CA GLU A 240 -43.06 4.78 42.55
C GLU A 240 -41.63 5.30 42.57
N LYS A 241 -41.25 6.15 41.60
CA LYS A 241 -39.92 6.79 41.53
C LYS A 241 -39.80 8.09 42.31
N LYS A 242 -40.78 8.42 43.17
CA LYS A 242 -40.80 9.68 43.93
C LYS A 242 -39.55 9.78 44.82
N GLY A 243 -38.81 10.88 44.68
CA GLY A 243 -37.54 11.08 45.37
C GLY A 243 -36.29 10.80 44.53
N GLU A 244 -36.43 10.13 43.37
CA GLU A 244 -35.32 9.94 42.43
C GLU A 244 -35.12 11.19 41.55
N SER A 245 -33.85 11.49 41.23
CA SER A 245 -33.52 12.55 40.27
C SER A 245 -33.96 12.16 38.87
N LYS A 246 -34.65 13.08 38.18
CA LYS A 246 -34.90 12.93 36.74
C LYS A 246 -33.56 13.02 36.01
N THR A 247 -33.35 12.15 35.04
CA THR A 247 -32.21 12.21 34.12
C THR A 247 -32.67 12.71 32.75
N LYS A 248 -31.76 13.30 31.99
CA LYS A 248 -31.93 13.56 30.57
C LYS A 248 -30.73 13.02 29.81
N GLU A 249 -30.97 12.50 28.61
CA GLU A 249 -29.89 12.08 27.73
C GLU A 249 -29.16 13.32 27.18
N LYS A 250 -27.83 13.37 27.34
CA LYS A 250 -26.97 14.38 26.72
C LYS A 250 -25.87 13.70 25.92
N THR A 251 -25.64 14.22 24.71
CA THR A 251 -24.59 13.72 23.82
C THR A 251 -23.29 14.51 24.06
N TYR A 252 -22.18 13.80 24.19
CA TYR A 252 -20.83 14.35 24.30
C TYR A 252 -19.96 13.79 23.17
N VAL A 253 -19.02 14.58 22.66
CA VAL A 253 -17.96 14.09 21.77
C VAL A 253 -16.70 13.95 22.59
N VAL A 254 -16.18 12.73 22.69
CA VAL A 254 -14.95 12.43 23.44
C VAL A 254 -13.94 11.74 22.53
N PRO A 255 -12.64 12.02 22.67
CA PRO A 255 -11.62 11.23 21.98
C PRO A 255 -11.63 9.80 22.55
N LYS A 256 -11.81 8.81 21.69
CA LYS A 256 -11.63 7.40 22.01
C LYS A 256 -10.41 6.89 21.27
N SER A 257 -9.48 6.31 22.01
CA SER A 257 -8.31 5.66 21.42
C SER A 257 -8.70 4.30 20.84
N LEU A 258 -8.45 4.10 19.56
CA LEU A 258 -8.79 2.89 18.81
C LEU A 258 -7.56 2.36 18.06
N ILE A 259 -7.54 1.04 17.82
CA ILE A 259 -6.61 0.44 16.85
C ILE A 259 -7.18 0.64 15.45
N GLY A 260 -6.40 1.24 14.56
CA GLY A 260 -6.82 1.57 13.20
C GLY A 260 -5.88 1.04 12.12
N ILE A 261 -6.46 0.73 10.96
CA ILE A 261 -5.72 0.58 9.70
C ILE A 261 -5.94 1.85 8.87
N VAL A 262 -4.84 2.44 8.40
CA VAL A 262 -4.85 3.59 7.49
C VAL A 262 -4.22 3.17 6.16
N ASP A 263 -4.96 3.32 5.07
CA ASP A 263 -4.52 3.05 3.69
C ASP A 263 -4.33 4.38 2.97
N PHE A 264 -3.08 4.67 2.60
CA PHE A 264 -2.65 5.91 2.00
C PHE A 264 -2.95 5.92 0.50
N LYS A 265 -3.44 7.06 0.00
CA LYS A 265 -3.71 7.29 -1.42
C LYS A 265 -3.02 8.57 -1.86
N SER A 266 -2.17 8.46 -2.87
CA SER A 266 -1.44 9.59 -3.46
C SER A 266 -2.31 10.44 -4.41
N GLY A 267 -3.48 9.92 -4.80
CA GLY A 267 -4.40 10.59 -5.71
C GLY A 267 -5.41 11.51 -5.00
N SER A 268 -5.66 12.69 -5.57
CA SER A 268 -6.61 13.68 -5.07
C SER A 268 -8.06 13.48 -5.55
N LYS A 269 -8.35 12.51 -6.44
CA LYS A 269 -9.65 12.37 -7.10
C LYS A 269 -10.78 11.78 -6.24
N GLY A 270 -10.48 10.94 -5.24
CA GLY A 270 -11.51 10.37 -4.35
C GLY A 270 -11.18 8.99 -3.79
N PHE A 271 -12.12 8.44 -3.03
CA PHE A 271 -12.02 7.10 -2.44
C PHE A 271 -13.11 6.19 -3.01
N TYR A 272 -12.71 5.04 -3.55
CA TYR A 272 -13.58 4.13 -4.30
C TYR A 272 -14.03 2.92 -3.46
N ASN A 273 -14.95 2.13 -4.00
CA ASN A 273 -15.43 0.90 -3.36
C ASN A 273 -14.32 -0.15 -3.24
N SER A 274 -13.42 -0.26 -4.22
CA SER A 274 -12.20 -1.06 -4.13
C SER A 274 -11.38 -0.78 -2.87
N HIS A 275 -11.28 0.48 -2.44
CA HIS A 275 -10.57 0.82 -1.21
C HIS A 275 -11.30 0.31 0.04
N TYR A 276 -12.64 0.29 0.02
CA TYR A 276 -13.45 -0.30 1.08
C TYR A 276 -13.17 -1.80 1.19
N PHE A 277 -13.19 -2.52 0.07
CA PHE A 277 -12.89 -3.94 0.03
C PHE A 277 -11.45 -4.23 0.45
N GLN A 278 -10.48 -3.41 0.03
CA GLN A 278 -9.08 -3.54 0.42
C GLN A 278 -8.92 -3.45 1.94
N LEU A 279 -9.50 -2.42 2.56
CA LEU A 279 -9.40 -2.19 4.00
C LEU A 279 -10.15 -3.25 4.83
N ASN A 280 -11.37 -3.61 4.45
CA ASN A 280 -12.17 -4.59 5.21
C ASN A 280 -11.61 -6.01 5.07
N TRP A 281 -11.10 -6.39 3.91
CA TRP A 281 -10.40 -7.67 3.77
C TRP A 281 -9.05 -7.65 4.50
N GLY A 282 -8.31 -6.54 4.42
CA GLY A 282 -7.08 -6.31 5.19
C GLY A 282 -7.28 -6.46 6.70
N LYS A 283 -8.40 -5.96 7.23
CA LYS A 283 -8.80 -6.13 8.64
C LYS A 283 -8.98 -7.61 9.01
N ASP A 284 -9.70 -8.38 8.21
CA ASP A 284 -9.90 -9.81 8.47
C ASP A 284 -8.56 -10.57 8.43
N MET A 285 -7.69 -10.22 7.47
CA MET A 285 -6.36 -10.81 7.34
C MET A 285 -5.44 -10.45 8.51
N LEU A 286 -5.55 -9.24 9.06
CA LEU A 286 -4.80 -8.81 10.24
C LEU A 286 -5.16 -9.65 11.47
N GLU A 287 -6.46 -9.91 11.67
CA GLU A 287 -6.94 -10.76 12.75
C GLU A 287 -6.48 -12.21 12.54
N GLU A 288 -6.57 -12.75 11.33
CA GLU A 288 -6.09 -14.11 11.01
C GLU A 288 -4.57 -14.25 11.22
N THR A 289 -3.79 -13.27 10.76
CA THR A 289 -2.32 -13.37 10.71
C THR A 289 -1.67 -13.11 12.07
N TYR A 290 -2.17 -12.12 12.82
CA TYR A 290 -1.53 -11.61 14.03
C TYR A 290 -2.45 -11.57 15.26
N GLY A 291 -3.74 -11.92 15.13
CA GLY A 291 -4.72 -11.85 16.22
C GLY A 291 -5.11 -10.43 16.61
N ILE A 292 -4.78 -9.43 15.79
CA ILE A 292 -5.02 -8.00 16.08
C ILE A 292 -6.34 -7.59 15.43
N LYS A 293 -7.24 -7.01 16.22
CA LYS A 293 -8.54 -6.51 15.75
C LYS A 293 -8.46 -5.01 15.52
N ALA A 294 -8.55 -4.59 14.25
CA ALA A 294 -8.72 -3.19 13.91
C ALA A 294 -10.17 -2.74 14.15
N GLU A 295 -10.33 -1.64 14.87
CA GLU A 295 -11.61 -1.04 15.25
C GLU A 295 -12.04 0.08 14.30
N ILE A 296 -11.09 0.71 13.59
CA ILE A 296 -11.36 1.75 12.60
C ILE A 296 -10.55 1.53 11.32
N LEU A 297 -11.15 1.80 10.16
CA LEU A 297 -10.52 1.69 8.85
C LEU A 297 -10.63 3.03 8.12
N LEU A 298 -9.49 3.63 7.79
CA LEU A 298 -9.43 4.92 7.13
C LEU A 298 -8.68 4.84 5.82
N ASN A 299 -9.22 5.49 4.80
CA ASN A 299 -8.36 6.00 3.74
C ASN A 299 -7.87 7.40 4.11
N TYR A 300 -6.61 7.67 3.79
CA TYR A 300 -6.00 8.98 3.87
C TYR A 300 -5.54 9.43 2.48
N ALA A 301 -5.68 10.71 2.16
CA ALA A 301 -5.07 11.30 0.96
C ALA A 301 -4.75 12.79 1.18
N PRO A 302 -3.76 13.34 0.46
CA PRO A 302 -3.67 14.79 0.28
C PRO A 302 -4.99 15.35 -0.27
N LYS A 303 -5.37 16.55 0.19
CA LYS A 303 -6.63 17.18 -0.26
C LYS A 303 -6.60 17.48 -1.77
N ASP A 304 -5.49 18.02 -2.21
CA ASP A 304 -5.11 18.28 -3.60
C ASP A 304 -3.58 18.24 -3.71
N ASP A 305 -3.06 18.23 -4.94
CA ASP A 305 -1.66 17.95 -5.22
C ASP A 305 -0.68 18.99 -4.64
N MET A 306 -1.16 20.19 -4.31
CA MET A 306 -0.34 21.30 -3.79
C MET A 306 -0.71 21.68 -2.36
N SER A 307 -1.68 21.02 -1.74
CA SER A 307 -2.18 21.37 -0.41
C SER A 307 -1.33 20.76 0.70
N THR A 308 -1.21 21.52 1.78
CA THR A 308 -0.73 21.02 3.08
C THR A 308 -1.86 20.46 3.94
N SER A 309 -3.07 20.39 3.41
CA SER A 309 -4.23 19.77 4.06
C SER A 309 -4.45 18.36 3.53
N TYR A 310 -5.10 17.54 4.34
CA TYR A 310 -5.44 16.17 3.98
C TYR A 310 -6.95 15.96 4.02
N LYS A 311 -7.37 14.79 3.54
CA LYS A 311 -8.72 14.27 3.70
C LYS A 311 -8.64 12.82 4.16
N VAL A 312 -9.62 12.43 4.97
CA VAL A 312 -9.81 11.04 5.38
C VAL A 312 -11.22 10.59 5.05
N LYS A 313 -11.40 9.28 4.88
CA LYS A 313 -12.72 8.66 4.79
C LYS A 313 -12.71 7.38 5.59
N GLU A 314 -13.66 7.26 6.50
CA GLU A 314 -13.95 6.01 7.18
C GLU A 314 -14.61 5.03 6.20
N GLN A 315 -14.08 3.81 6.14
CA GLN A 315 -14.49 2.77 5.21
C GLN A 315 -15.07 1.58 5.98
N MET A 316 -16.09 1.85 6.80
CA MET A 316 -16.82 0.87 7.59
C MET A 316 -18.32 1.14 7.54
N GLY A 317 -19.12 0.10 7.80
CA GLY A 317 -20.56 0.22 7.99
C GLY A 317 -21.36 0.50 6.73
N SER A 318 -20.89 0.02 5.57
CA SER A 318 -21.64 0.09 4.33
C SER A 318 -22.37 -1.22 4.08
N ASP A 319 -23.65 -1.30 4.49
CA ASP A 319 -24.48 -2.52 4.36
C ASP A 319 -24.39 -3.18 2.98
N ASN A 320 -24.44 -2.37 1.92
CA ASN A 320 -24.32 -2.86 0.54
C ASN A 320 -22.95 -3.49 0.28
N LEU A 321 -21.85 -2.81 0.63
CA LEU A 321 -20.50 -3.32 0.37
C LEU A 321 -20.16 -4.50 1.28
N ASP A 322 -20.64 -4.49 2.53
CA ASP A 322 -20.50 -5.61 3.47
C ASP A 322 -21.19 -6.87 2.95
N MET A 323 -22.36 -6.73 2.32
CA MET A 323 -23.05 -7.82 1.64
C MET A 323 -22.25 -8.37 0.45
N PHE A 324 -21.53 -7.52 -0.30
CA PHE A 324 -20.76 -7.95 -1.48
C PHE A 324 -19.38 -8.53 -1.15
N LEU A 325 -18.78 -8.17 -0.01
CA LEU A 325 -17.43 -8.60 0.35
C LEU A 325 -17.28 -10.14 0.33
N PRO A 326 -18.18 -10.96 0.93
CA PRO A 326 -18.08 -12.42 0.85
C PRO A 326 -18.13 -12.95 -0.59
N VAL A 327 -18.96 -12.36 -1.45
CA VAL A 327 -19.07 -12.75 -2.87
C VAL A 327 -17.77 -12.44 -3.61
N MET A 328 -17.19 -11.28 -3.35
CA MET A 328 -15.87 -10.91 -3.89
C MET A 328 -14.82 -11.94 -3.48
N LYS A 329 -14.73 -12.30 -2.19
CA LYS A 329 -13.76 -13.31 -1.71
C LYS A 329 -13.90 -14.66 -2.42
N GLU A 330 -15.14 -15.10 -2.65
CA GLU A 330 -15.40 -16.37 -3.34
C GLU A 330 -15.01 -16.30 -4.82
N MET A 331 -15.40 -15.24 -5.55
CA MET A 331 -15.03 -15.05 -6.95
C MET A 331 -13.51 -14.96 -7.13
N SER A 332 -12.85 -14.21 -6.25
CA SER A 332 -11.40 -14.12 -6.16
C SER A 332 -10.74 -15.48 -6.01
N ASN A 333 -11.27 -16.31 -5.11
CA ASN A 333 -10.71 -17.62 -4.87
C ASN A 333 -10.93 -18.58 -6.04
N LEU A 334 -12.08 -18.55 -6.70
CA LEU A 334 -12.34 -19.32 -7.92
C LEU A 334 -11.39 -18.93 -9.06
N HIS A 335 -11.15 -17.62 -9.22
CA HIS A 335 -10.21 -17.14 -10.23
C HIS A 335 -8.77 -17.61 -9.95
N LEU A 336 -8.33 -17.55 -8.69
CA LEU A 336 -7.00 -18.07 -8.30
C LEU A 336 -6.89 -19.58 -8.47
N GLN A 337 -7.96 -20.33 -8.16
CA GLN A 337 -8.01 -21.77 -8.42
C GLN A 337 -7.82 -22.09 -9.91
N ASP A 338 -8.49 -21.37 -10.81
CA ASP A 338 -8.30 -21.55 -12.24
C ASP A 338 -6.90 -21.11 -12.71
N MET A 339 -6.40 -19.99 -12.20
CA MET A 339 -5.06 -19.47 -12.53
C MET A 339 -3.94 -20.44 -12.18
N PHE A 340 -4.06 -21.13 -11.04
CA PHE A 340 -3.03 -22.01 -10.49
C PHE A 340 -3.35 -23.50 -10.61
N LYS A 341 -4.42 -23.91 -11.30
CA LYS A 341 -4.82 -25.33 -11.44
C LYS A 341 -3.69 -26.23 -11.94
N ASP A 342 -2.86 -25.68 -12.83
CA ASP A 342 -1.71 -26.39 -13.42
C ASP A 342 -0.42 -26.20 -12.62
N GLY A 343 -0.48 -25.50 -11.49
CA GLY A 343 0.66 -25.04 -10.70
C GLY A 343 1.12 -23.65 -11.14
N ILE A 344 2.32 -23.29 -10.72
CA ILE A 344 3.04 -22.12 -11.20
C ILE A 344 3.80 -22.52 -12.47
N LYS A 345 3.67 -21.70 -13.52
CA LYS A 345 4.50 -21.85 -14.72
C LYS A 345 5.88 -21.26 -14.47
N LEU A 346 6.89 -22.13 -14.46
CA LEU A 346 8.31 -21.80 -14.34
C LEU A 346 8.98 -22.13 -15.69
N SER A 347 8.88 -21.27 -16.70
CA SER A 347 9.79 -21.37 -17.86
C SER A 347 10.93 -20.37 -17.69
N TYR A 348 12.15 -20.88 -17.86
CA TYR A 348 13.30 -20.09 -18.29
C TYR A 348 13.26 -20.12 -19.81
N ASP A 349 12.92 -19.01 -20.48
CA ASP A 349 13.04 -18.94 -21.93
C ASP A 349 14.09 -17.92 -22.36
N ASP A 350 15.18 -18.45 -22.91
CA ASP A 350 16.07 -17.80 -23.87
C ASP A 350 15.33 -17.62 -25.21
N SER A 351 14.21 -16.90 -25.24
CA SER A 351 13.65 -16.29 -26.45
C SER A 351 12.28 -15.69 -26.15
N GLY A 352 12.11 -14.42 -26.50
CA GLY A 352 10.89 -13.65 -26.24
C GLY A 352 9.62 -14.30 -26.78
N ASP A 353 8.69 -14.57 -25.88
CA ASP A 353 7.38 -13.92 -25.81
C ASP A 353 6.80 -14.20 -24.42
N SER A 354 6.22 -13.19 -23.79
CA SER A 354 6.04 -13.10 -22.34
C SER A 354 5.17 -14.20 -21.72
N ASP A 355 5.80 -15.17 -21.04
CA ASP A 355 5.14 -16.11 -20.13
C ASP A 355 6.08 -16.50 -18.96
N THR A 356 6.70 -15.51 -18.29
CA THR A 356 7.75 -15.70 -17.26
C THR A 356 7.33 -15.31 -15.84
N ILE A 357 7.87 -16.03 -14.85
CA ILE A 357 8.14 -15.48 -13.52
C ILE A 357 9.40 -14.63 -13.66
N ASN A 358 9.27 -13.32 -13.46
CA ASN A 358 10.44 -12.46 -13.35
C ASN A 358 11.04 -12.64 -11.97
N ILE A 359 11.84 -13.68 -11.84
CA ILE A 359 12.75 -13.81 -10.71
C ILE A 359 13.96 -12.94 -11.04
N LYS A 360 13.96 -11.69 -10.59
CA LYS A 360 15.10 -10.78 -10.79
C LYS A 360 16.33 -11.35 -10.07
N ASN A 361 17.22 -11.99 -10.82
CA ASN A 361 18.61 -12.15 -10.43
C ASN A 361 19.27 -10.77 -10.50
N PHE A 362 19.47 -10.07 -9.38
CA PHE A 362 20.43 -8.98 -9.35
C PHE A 362 21.83 -9.56 -9.21
N LYS A 363 22.41 -10.05 -10.32
CA LYS A 363 23.85 -9.97 -10.45
C LYS A 363 24.18 -8.53 -10.79
N LYS A 364 25.09 -7.93 -10.02
CA LYS A 364 25.76 -6.69 -10.37
C LYS A 364 26.38 -6.88 -11.76
N LYS A 365 25.73 -6.38 -12.81
CA LYS A 365 26.33 -6.29 -14.14
C LYS A 365 27.33 -5.14 -14.11
N GLU A 366 28.55 -5.47 -14.48
CA GLU A 366 29.55 -4.49 -14.93
C GLU A 366 28.95 -3.65 -16.06
N ASP A 367 29.38 -2.40 -16.12
CA ASP A 367 28.83 -1.32 -16.94
C ASP A 367 28.45 -1.76 -18.37
N GLU A 368 27.16 -1.73 -18.69
CA GLU A 368 26.66 -1.76 -20.07
C GLU A 368 26.15 -0.36 -20.42
N GLU A 369 26.80 0.26 -21.42
CA GLU A 369 26.52 1.60 -21.92
C GLU A 369 25.06 1.73 -22.41
N VAL A 370 24.34 2.71 -21.88
CA VAL A 370 23.02 3.11 -22.38
C VAL A 370 23.20 4.04 -23.58
N ASN A 371 22.82 3.59 -24.77
CA ASN A 371 22.98 4.32 -26.04
C ASN A 371 21.85 5.33 -26.28
N TYR A 372 21.90 6.49 -25.61
CA TYR A 372 21.18 7.68 -26.07
C TYR A 372 22.04 8.41 -27.10
N VAL A 373 21.47 8.74 -28.26
CA VAL A 373 22.14 9.63 -29.22
C VAL A 373 21.55 11.03 -29.04
N ILE A 374 22.39 11.93 -28.53
CA ILE A 374 22.08 13.37 -28.49
C ILE A 374 22.45 13.92 -29.86
N ASN A 375 21.47 14.37 -30.63
CA ASN A 375 21.70 14.99 -31.93
C ASN A 375 21.20 16.43 -31.89
N GLY A 376 22.11 17.35 -31.62
CA GLY A 376 21.76 18.75 -31.37
C GLY A 376 20.89 18.88 -30.12
N ASP A 377 19.68 19.45 -30.31
CA ASP A 377 18.73 19.73 -29.24
C ASP A 377 17.70 18.59 -29.02
N GLU A 378 17.86 17.46 -29.71
CA GLU A 378 16.97 16.31 -29.63
C GLU A 378 17.64 15.11 -28.96
N VAL A 379 16.93 14.48 -28.03
CA VAL A 379 17.26 13.16 -27.51
C VAL A 379 16.50 12.13 -28.34
N ILE A 380 17.25 11.23 -28.97
CA ILE A 380 16.70 10.16 -29.79
C ILE A 380 16.94 8.83 -29.07
N ASP A 381 15.84 8.20 -28.69
CA ASP A 381 15.83 6.80 -28.24
C ASP A 381 15.62 5.90 -29.46
N ASN A 382 16.67 5.17 -29.83
CA ASN A 382 16.67 4.33 -31.02
C ASN A 382 15.91 3.00 -30.81
N GLU A 383 15.61 2.62 -29.57
CA GLU A 383 14.87 1.39 -29.25
C GLU A 383 13.36 1.60 -29.39
N PHE A 384 12.87 2.77 -28.98
CA PHE A 384 11.44 3.11 -29.01
C PHE A 384 11.06 4.10 -30.12
N ASN A 385 12.03 4.48 -30.97
CA ASN A 385 11.90 5.47 -32.04
C ASN A 385 11.22 6.76 -31.54
N TYR A 386 11.57 7.16 -30.32
CA TYR A 386 11.03 8.31 -29.61
C TYR A 386 12.02 9.46 -29.70
N LYS A 387 11.53 10.64 -30.07
CA LYS A 387 12.32 11.87 -30.22
C LYS A 387 11.65 12.99 -29.45
N PHE A 388 12.40 13.68 -28.60
CA PHE A 388 11.93 14.90 -27.98
C PHE A 388 13.03 15.97 -27.91
N ASN A 389 12.63 17.23 -28.03
CA ASN A 389 13.54 18.37 -27.94
C ASN A 389 13.57 18.87 -26.50
N TYR A 390 14.72 18.71 -25.84
CA TYR A 390 14.84 18.98 -24.40
C TYR A 390 14.92 20.47 -24.06
N LYS A 391 15.15 21.36 -25.05
CA LYS A 391 15.18 22.82 -24.81
C LYS A 391 13.79 23.44 -24.72
N ASN A 392 12.80 22.85 -25.40
CA ASN A 392 11.40 23.30 -25.32
C ASN A 392 10.79 23.07 -23.93
N GLU A 393 11.37 22.17 -23.12
CA GLU A 393 10.93 21.93 -21.74
C GLU A 393 11.70 22.76 -20.70
N LEU A 394 12.85 23.34 -21.07
CA LEU A 394 13.67 24.16 -20.17
C LEU A 394 13.34 25.65 -20.23
N ASN A 395 12.75 26.13 -21.34
CA ASN A 395 12.36 27.53 -21.51
C ASN A 395 10.84 27.69 -21.50
N GLY A 396 10.24 27.67 -20.31
CA GLY A 396 8.85 28.03 -20.13
C GLY A 396 8.59 29.52 -20.45
N THR A 397 7.62 29.78 -21.33
CA THR A 397 6.89 31.05 -21.51
C THR A 397 7.72 32.30 -21.77
N GLU A 398 7.98 32.61 -23.03
CA GLU A 398 7.91 34.01 -23.49
C GLU A 398 6.53 34.23 -24.15
N LYS A 399 5.82 35.24 -23.66
CA LYS A 399 4.60 35.75 -24.28
C LYS A 399 4.98 36.42 -25.59
N GLU A 400 4.32 36.06 -26.68
CA GLU A 400 4.27 36.89 -27.88
C GLU A 400 3.04 37.81 -27.81
N ASP A 401 3.29 39.11 -27.96
CA ASP A 401 2.36 40.05 -28.59
C ASP A 401 2.46 39.94 -30.11
#